data_AF-A0A4Y9QGX1-F1
#
_entry.id   AF-A0A4Y9QGX1-F1
#
_cell.length_a   1.000
_cell.length_b   1.000
_cell.length_c   1.000
_cell.angle_alpha   90.00
_cell.angle_beta   90.00
_cell.angle_gamma   90.00
#
_symmetry.space_group_name_H-M   'P 1'
#
loop_
_entity.id
_entity.type
_entity.pdbx_description
1 polymer ?
#
loop_
_entity_poly.entity_id
_entity_poly.type
_entity_poly.pdbx_seq_one_letter_code
_entity_poly.pdbx_strand_id
1 'polypeptide(L)'
;MGHFSSDRLRHARLAAGLTREDLAQTAGVRSADRIRDWERGAHAPQARYVPRLAAALGVDPVVLYDVDPARPPLRVLRLARGLSLQQLAELAGVPIMTCQRIEQGLGHRHDLTALNRVSRVLGIPAG
;
A
#
# COMPACT_ATOMS: atom_id res chain seq x y z
N MET A 1 -3.99 8.80 9.00
CA MET A 1 -3.88 7.51 8.27
C MET A 1 -3.06 7.77 7.00
N GLY A 2 -2.24 6.83 6.54
CA GLY A 2 -1.47 7.03 5.29
C GLY A 2 -2.36 6.92 4.05
N HIS A 3 -2.58 8.03 3.37
CA HIS A 3 -3.37 8.12 2.14
C HIS A 3 -2.47 7.93 0.91
N PHE A 4 -3.02 7.33 -0.14
CA PHE A 4 -2.30 7.22 -1.42
C PHE A 4 -2.20 8.61 -2.05
N SER A 5 -1.00 8.97 -2.51
CA SER A 5 -0.71 10.31 -3.00
C SER A 5 -0.72 10.35 -4.52
N SER A 6 -1.69 11.06 -5.09
CA SER A 6 -1.79 11.30 -6.53
C SER A 6 -0.58 12.09 -7.06
N ASP A 7 -0.09 13.05 -6.27
CA ASP A 7 1.05 13.89 -6.63
C ASP A 7 2.36 13.09 -6.63
N ARG A 8 2.58 12.24 -5.62
CA ARG A 8 3.78 11.38 -5.61
C ARG A 8 3.76 10.35 -6.73
N LEU A 9 2.60 9.78 -7.06
CA LEU A 9 2.45 8.90 -8.23
C LEU A 9 2.85 9.64 -9.52
N ARG A 10 2.30 10.84 -9.74
CA ARG A 10 2.60 11.64 -10.93
C ARG A 10 4.07 12.03 -10.98
N HIS A 11 4.63 12.47 -9.86
CA HIS A 11 6.04 12.85 -9.76
C HIS A 11 6.94 11.66 -10.09
N ALA A 12 6.72 10.51 -9.46
CA ALA A 12 7.50 9.30 -9.71
C ALA A 12 7.43 8.87 -11.17
N ARG A 13 6.24 8.94 -11.80
CA ARG A 13 6.10 8.63 -13.23
C ARG A 13 6.93 9.55 -14.12
N LEU A 14 6.86 10.86 -13.87
CA LEU A 14 7.62 11.84 -14.64
C LEU A 14 9.13 11.69 -14.41
N ALA A 15 9.57 11.41 -13.18
CA ALA A 15 10.97 11.15 -12.85
C ALA A 15 11.50 9.87 -13.52
N ALA A 16 10.66 8.86 -13.70
CA ALA A 16 10.96 7.64 -14.45
C ALA A 16 10.91 7.84 -15.99
N GLY A 17 10.56 9.04 -16.47
CA GLY A 17 10.46 9.33 -17.91
C GLY A 17 9.30 8.63 -18.62
N LEU A 18 8.31 8.12 -17.88
CA LEU A 18 7.23 7.30 -18.43
C LEU A 18 6.03 8.15 -18.84
N THR A 19 5.40 7.84 -19.97
CA THR A 19 4.04 8.29 -20.26
C THR A 19 3.01 7.53 -19.41
N ARG A 20 1.75 7.97 -19.42
CA ARG A 20 0.69 7.23 -18.71
C ARG A 20 0.43 5.87 -19.34
N GLU A 21 0.48 5.80 -20.67
CA GLU A 21 0.46 4.56 -21.44
C GLU A 21 1.59 3.61 -21.02
N ASP A 22 2.84 4.11 -20.92
CA ASP A 22 3.97 3.27 -20.52
C ASP A 22 3.81 2.72 -19.10
N LEU A 23 3.35 3.55 -18.16
CA LEU A 23 3.08 3.13 -16.79
C LEU A 23 1.93 2.11 -16.75
N ALA A 24 0.86 2.34 -17.52
CA ALA A 24 -0.26 1.42 -17.59
C ALA A 24 0.18 0.05 -18.13
N GLN A 25 0.93 0.02 -19.23
CA GLN A 25 1.44 -1.19 -19.84
C GLN A 25 2.37 -1.95 -18.88
N THR A 26 3.37 -1.26 -18.33
CA THR A 26 4.36 -1.87 -17.44
C THR A 26 3.75 -2.35 -16.12
N ALA A 27 2.82 -1.60 -15.55
CA ALA A 27 2.10 -2.01 -14.33
C ALA A 27 0.94 -2.98 -14.60
N GLY A 28 0.66 -3.34 -15.87
CA GLY A 28 -0.44 -4.18 -16.31
C GLY A 28 -1.81 -3.68 -15.88
N VAL A 29 -2.01 -2.37 -16.04
CA VAL A 29 -3.28 -1.66 -15.90
C VAL A 29 -3.91 -1.53 -17.28
N ARG A 30 -5.22 -1.78 -17.38
CA ARG A 30 -5.93 -1.89 -18.68
C ARG A 30 -5.84 -0.66 -19.57
N SER A 31 -5.75 0.54 -19.00
CA SER A 31 -5.71 1.79 -19.76
C SER A 31 -5.00 2.90 -18.99
N ALA A 32 -4.43 3.85 -19.74
CA ALA A 32 -3.86 5.07 -19.21
C ALA A 32 -4.90 5.98 -18.53
N ASP A 33 -6.18 5.85 -18.88
CA ASP A 33 -7.27 6.56 -18.20
C ASP A 33 -7.30 6.24 -16.70
N ARG A 34 -7.04 4.99 -16.29
CA ARG A 34 -6.95 4.67 -14.85
C ARG A 34 -5.77 5.36 -14.17
N ILE A 35 -4.63 5.44 -14.87
CA ILE A 35 -3.47 6.18 -14.36
C ILE A 35 -3.83 7.66 -14.21
N ARG A 36 -4.48 8.26 -15.21
CA ARG A 36 -4.96 9.65 -15.15
C ARG A 36 -5.90 9.86 -13.97
N ASP A 37 -6.86 8.97 -13.75
CA ASP A 37 -7.82 9.10 -12.66
C ASP A 37 -7.14 9.02 -11.29
N TRP A 38 -6.13 8.15 -11.12
CA TRP A 38 -5.32 8.08 -9.90
C TRP A 38 -4.45 9.33 -9.72
N GLU A 39 -3.82 9.85 -10.78
CA GLU A 39 -3.03 11.08 -10.74
C GLU A 39 -3.86 12.34 -10.49
N ARG A 40 -5.17 12.32 -10.80
CA ARG A 40 -6.10 13.40 -10.46
C ARG A 40 -6.74 13.24 -9.09
N GLY A 41 -6.43 12.17 -8.37
CA GLY A 41 -7.01 11.88 -7.06
C GLY A 41 -8.50 11.51 -7.11
N ALA A 42 -9.04 11.11 -8.27
CA ALA A 42 -10.44 10.72 -8.39
C ALA A 42 -10.78 9.52 -7.50
N HIS A 43 -9.84 8.57 -7.37
CA HIS A 43 -9.89 7.46 -6.42
C HIS A 43 -8.49 6.86 -6.24
N ALA A 44 -8.24 6.21 -5.10
CA ALA A 44 -7.00 5.47 -4.86
C ALA A 44 -6.98 4.14 -5.63
N PRO A 45 -5.81 3.64 -6.08
CA PRO A 45 -5.70 2.31 -6.64
C PRO A 45 -6.06 1.24 -5.59
N GLN A 46 -6.63 0.14 -6.06
CA GLN A 46 -6.80 -1.05 -5.22
C GLN A 46 -5.43 -1.61 -4.81
N ALA A 47 -5.35 -2.21 -3.62
CA ALA A 47 -4.08 -2.65 -3.01
C ALA A 47 -3.17 -3.39 -4.01
N ARG A 48 -3.69 -4.38 -4.73
CA ARG A 48 -2.92 -5.18 -5.72
C ARG A 48 -2.16 -4.39 -6.80
N TYR A 49 -2.55 -3.14 -7.09
CA TYR A 49 -1.87 -2.32 -8.08
C TYR A 49 -0.67 -1.56 -7.50
N VAL A 50 -0.65 -1.32 -6.18
CA VAL A 50 0.39 -0.54 -5.50
C VAL A 50 1.79 -1.13 -5.74
N PRO A 51 2.07 -2.43 -5.49
CA PRO A 51 3.40 -2.97 -5.77
C PRO A 51 3.74 -2.99 -7.25
N ARG A 52 2.73 -3.11 -8.15
CA ARG A 52 2.96 -3.12 -9.61
C ARG A 52 3.34 -1.74 -10.13
N LEU A 53 2.67 -0.70 -9.63
CA LEU A 53 3.00 0.69 -9.93
C LEU A 53 4.41 1.01 -9.41
N ALA A 54 4.69 0.68 -8.15
CA ALA A 54 5.99 0.92 -7.54
C ALA A 54 7.13 0.23 -8.31
N ALA A 55 6.94 -1.04 -8.70
CA ALA A 55 7.90 -1.79 -9.51
C ALA A 55 8.12 -1.14 -10.89
N ALA A 56 7.04 -0.75 -11.59
CA ALA A 56 7.14 -0.07 -12.88
C ALA A 56 7.86 1.29 -12.80
N LEU A 57 7.75 1.95 -11.65
CA LEU A 57 8.38 3.24 -11.36
C LEU A 57 9.80 3.13 -10.80
N GLY A 58 10.24 1.92 -10.43
CA GLY A 58 11.54 1.71 -9.78
C GLY A 58 11.65 2.32 -8.38
N VAL A 59 10.54 2.41 -7.64
CA VAL A 59 10.50 3.02 -6.30
C VAL A 59 9.96 2.04 -5.24
N ASP A 60 10.23 2.32 -3.97
CA ASP A 60 9.59 1.60 -2.86
C ASP A 60 8.08 1.93 -2.80
N PRO A 61 7.16 0.96 -2.67
CA PRO A 61 5.73 1.26 -2.72
C PRO A 61 5.23 2.19 -1.60
N VAL A 62 5.92 2.27 -0.46
CA VAL A 62 5.60 3.19 0.64
C VAL A 62 5.73 4.65 0.20
N VAL A 63 6.65 4.97 -0.73
CA VAL A 63 6.84 6.36 -1.16
C VAL A 63 5.62 6.92 -1.89
N LEU A 64 4.72 6.07 -2.39
CA LEU A 64 3.47 6.48 -3.04
C LEU A 64 2.39 6.95 -2.05
N TYR A 65 2.67 6.97 -0.75
CA TYR A 65 1.75 7.40 0.30
C TYR A 65 2.24 8.67 1.00
N ASP A 66 1.31 9.50 1.46
CA ASP A 66 1.62 10.68 2.27
C ASP A 66 1.87 10.31 3.73
N VAL A 67 3.02 9.67 3.95
CA VAL A 67 3.55 9.28 5.26
C VAL A 67 5.06 9.51 5.29
N ASP A 68 5.63 9.46 6.50
CA ASP A 68 7.06 9.27 6.69
C ASP A 68 7.45 7.83 6.28
N PRO A 69 8.26 7.64 5.22
CA PRO A 69 8.68 6.31 4.79
C PRO A 69 9.56 5.58 5.81
N ALA A 70 10.20 6.28 6.74
CA ALA A 70 11.00 5.66 7.79
C ALA A 70 10.14 4.99 8.87
N ARG A 71 8.88 5.42 9.02
CA ARG A 71 7.94 4.91 10.03
C ARG A 71 6.53 4.78 9.47
N PRO A 72 6.33 3.94 8.43
CA PRO A 72 5.03 3.82 7.80
C PRO A 72 4.04 3.11 8.75
N PRO A 73 2.77 3.52 8.77
CA PRO A 73 1.75 2.81 9.52
C PRO A 73 1.51 1.42 8.93
N LEU A 74 1.09 0.45 9.77
CA LEU A 74 0.83 -0.95 9.36
C LEU A 74 -0.10 -1.05 8.14
N ARG A 75 -1.11 -0.19 8.07
CA ARG A 75 -2.01 -0.08 6.92
C ARG A 75 -1.27 0.20 5.61
N VAL A 76 -0.28 1.10 5.62
CA VAL A 76 0.51 1.42 4.43
C VAL A 76 1.42 0.26 4.07
N LEU A 77 2.07 -0.38 5.05
CA LEU A 77 2.86 -1.60 4.80
C LEU A 77 2.02 -2.71 4.16
N ARG A 78 0.78 -2.92 4.65
CA ARG A 78 -0.15 -3.88 4.04
C ARG A 78 -0.44 -3.52 2.58
N LEU A 79 -0.81 -2.27 2.31
CA LEU A 79 -1.16 -1.83 0.97
C LEU A 79 0.04 -1.85 0.01
N ALA A 80 1.23 -1.50 0.51
CA ALA A 80 2.51 -1.59 -0.22
C ALA A 80 2.81 -3.01 -0.71
N ARG A 81 2.44 -4.03 0.08
CA ARG A 81 2.52 -5.45 -0.31
C ARG A 81 1.37 -5.92 -1.20
N GLY A 82 0.43 -5.03 -1.53
CA GLY A 82 -0.71 -5.32 -2.38
C GLY A 82 -1.85 -6.08 -1.70
N LEU A 83 -1.85 -6.15 -0.37
CA LEU A 83 -2.80 -6.95 0.40
C LEU A 83 -4.08 -6.18 0.75
N SER A 84 -5.23 -6.81 0.52
CA SER A 84 -6.49 -6.40 1.14
C SER A 84 -6.47 -6.69 2.64
N LEU A 85 -7.38 -6.07 3.40
CA LEU A 85 -7.50 -6.35 4.83
C LEU A 85 -7.89 -7.81 5.10
N GLN A 86 -8.74 -8.39 4.24
CA GLN A 86 -9.10 -9.80 4.28
C GLN A 86 -7.89 -10.71 4.05
N GLN A 87 -7.09 -10.43 3.03
CA GLN A 87 -5.89 -11.23 2.74
C GLN A 87 -4.87 -11.16 3.88
N LEU A 88 -4.68 -9.98 4.50
CA LEU A 88 -3.82 -9.88 5.69
C LEU A 88 -4.33 -10.76 6.83
N ALA A 89 -5.63 -10.70 7.11
CA ALA A 89 -6.26 -11.47 8.17
C ALA A 89 -6.12 -12.99 7.96
N GLU A 90 -6.37 -13.45 6.73
CA GLU A 90 -6.17 -14.84 6.32
C GLU A 90 -4.71 -15.28 6.50
N LEU A 91 -3.75 -14.49 5.99
CA LEU A 91 -2.32 -14.79 6.10
C LEU A 91 -1.80 -14.77 7.54
N ALA A 92 -2.32 -13.87 8.37
CA ALA A 92 -1.94 -13.76 9.78
C ALA A 92 -2.69 -14.76 10.68
N GLY A 93 -3.73 -15.44 10.17
CA GLY A 93 -4.57 -16.33 10.97
C GLY A 93 -5.25 -15.59 12.13
N VAL A 94 -5.78 -14.39 11.86
CA VAL A 94 -6.50 -13.56 12.83
C VAL A 94 -7.80 -13.03 12.22
N PRO A 95 -8.84 -12.72 13.02
CA PRO A 95 -10.06 -12.12 12.49
C PRO A 95 -9.82 -10.77 11.80
N ILE A 96 -10.59 -10.47 10.74
CA ILE A 96 -10.50 -9.21 9.98
C ILE A 96 -10.63 -7.98 10.88
N MET A 97 -11.57 -8.01 11.85
CA MET A 97 -11.76 -6.92 12.80
C MET A 97 -10.55 -6.74 13.73
N THR A 98 -9.84 -7.81 14.07
CA THR A 98 -8.58 -7.72 14.84
C THR A 98 -7.51 -6.99 14.03
N CYS A 99 -7.32 -7.33 12.75
CA CYS A 99 -6.42 -6.59 11.85
C CYS A 99 -6.80 -5.10 11.76
N GLN A 100 -8.08 -4.78 11.57
CA GLN A 100 -8.54 -3.41 11.45
C GLN A 100 -8.20 -2.58 12.69
N ARG A 101 -8.46 -3.13 13.88
CA ARG A 101 -8.16 -2.49 15.16
C ARG A 101 -6.65 -2.27 15.31
N ILE A 102 -5.85 -3.30 15.02
CA ILE A 102 -4.38 -3.22 15.04
C ILE A 102 -3.88 -2.09 14.13
N GLU A 103 -4.40 -1.97 12.91
CA GLU A 103 -4.03 -0.88 11.97
C GLU A 103 -4.44 0.51 12.43
N GLN A 104 -5.47 0.61 13.28
CA GLN A 104 -5.92 1.86 13.90
C GLN A 104 -5.15 2.19 15.19
N GLY A 105 -4.20 1.34 15.61
CA GLY A 105 -3.53 1.45 16.91
C GLY A 105 -4.44 1.07 18.09
N LEU A 106 -5.65 0.58 17.81
CA LEU A 106 -6.63 0.16 18.80
C LEU A 106 -6.43 -1.33 19.11
N GLY A 107 -6.33 -1.70 20.39
CA GLY A 107 -6.18 -3.10 20.79
C GLY A 107 -4.75 -3.65 20.85
N HIS A 108 -3.74 -2.84 20.50
CA HIS A 108 -2.31 -3.17 20.68
C HIS A 108 -1.95 -3.56 22.13
N ARG A 109 -2.69 -3.05 23.12
CA ARG A 109 -2.41 -3.30 24.55
C ARG A 109 -2.86 -4.67 25.07
N HIS A 110 -3.71 -5.41 24.37
CA HIS A 110 -4.33 -6.62 24.92
C HIS A 110 -4.15 -7.89 24.07
N ASP A 111 -3.62 -7.81 22.84
CA ASP A 111 -3.35 -8.99 22.02
C ASP A 111 -2.02 -8.86 21.24
N LEU A 112 -0.92 -9.01 21.99
CA LEU A 112 0.45 -9.04 21.43
C LEU A 112 0.64 -10.23 20.47
N THR A 113 -0.11 -11.33 20.64
CA THR A 113 -0.01 -12.48 19.76
C THR A 113 -0.54 -12.14 18.36
N ALA A 114 -1.72 -11.53 18.26
CA ALA A 114 -2.28 -11.10 16.99
C ALA A 114 -1.41 -10.03 16.32
N LEU A 115 -0.88 -9.08 17.10
CA LEU A 115 0.07 -8.08 16.60
C LEU A 115 1.30 -8.75 15.98
N ASN A 116 1.92 -9.69 16.69
CA ASN A 116 3.12 -10.37 16.21
C ASN A 116 2.89 -11.16 14.91
N ARG A 117 1.70 -11.77 14.76
CA ARG A 117 1.31 -12.44 13.51
C ARG A 117 1.16 -11.46 12.36
N VAL A 118 0.48 -10.33 12.58
CA VAL A 118 0.33 -9.26 11.58
C VAL A 118 1.69 -8.67 11.19
N SER A 119 2.52 -8.31 12.17
CA SER A 119 3.87 -7.77 11.96
C SER A 119 4.75 -8.71 11.13
N ARG A 120 4.70 -10.02 11.41
CA ARG A 120 5.41 -11.03 10.62
C ARG A 120 4.98 -11.07 9.16
N VAL A 121 3.67 -11.03 8.87
CA VAL A 121 3.16 -11.00 7.49
C VAL A 121 3.60 -9.72 6.76
N LEU A 122 3.69 -8.61 7.48
CA LEU A 122 4.14 -7.32 6.95
C LEU A 122 5.67 -7.21 6.83
N GLY A 123 6.43 -8.17 7.37
CA GLY A 123 7.89 -8.21 7.31
C GLY A 123 8.58 -7.23 8.25
N ILE A 124 7.90 -6.80 9.32
CA ILE A 124 8.47 -5.94 10.37
C ILE A 124 8.70 -6.75 11.65
N PRO A 125 9.76 -6.44 12.43
CA PRO A 125 9.97 -7.06 13.73
C PRO A 125 8.75 -6.85 14.63
N ALA A 126 8.35 -7.91 15.34
CA ALA A 126 7.45 -7.79 16.47
C ALA A 126 8.10 -6.88 17.52
N GLY A 127 7.41 -5.81 17.91
CA GLY A 127 7.81 -4.93 19.01
C GLY A 127 7.23 -5.40 20.35
#